data_AF-A0A101VZT7-F1
#
_entry.id   AF-A0A101VZT7-F1
#
_cell.length_a   1.000
_cell.length_b   1.000
_cell.length_c   1.000
_cell.angle_alpha   90.00
_cell.angle_beta   90.00
_cell.angle_gamma   90.00
#
_symmetry.space_group_name_H-M   'P 1'
#
loop_
_entity.id
_entity.type
_entity.pdbx_description
1 polymer ?
#
loop_
_entity_poly.entity_id
_entity_poly.type
_entity_poly.pdbx_seq_one_letter_code
_entity_poly.pdbx_strand_id
1 'polypeptide(L)'
;MEQELIKLKVKKIAATGNLADFIEAKFIECCEKLDASIFEPLIAEEQYFQELDKYRFLQSVKDEFDRLKLLGILKTVMIDGKCNGCHLGHKAVQFYGKRPIPEFSYIIHKENGEIEDIFMCNLSNGMQVVEMGKLLKYNLIG
;
A
#
# COMPACT_ATOMS: atom_id res chain seq x y z
N MET A 1 32.54 -25.13 -15.92
CA MET A 1 32.65 -23.91 -15.09
C MET A 1 32.06 -22.79 -15.91
N GLU A 2 30.78 -22.46 -15.67
CA GLU A 2 30.13 -21.18 -16.03
C GLU A 2 28.73 -21.15 -15.42
N GLN A 3 28.71 -20.66 -14.18
CA GLN A 3 27.70 -19.78 -13.56
C GLN A 3 26.21 -20.12 -13.77
N GLU A 4 25.65 -20.92 -12.86
CA GLU A 4 24.27 -20.76 -12.43
C GLU A 4 24.15 -19.40 -11.72
N LEU A 5 23.74 -18.38 -12.46
CA LEU A 5 23.35 -17.07 -11.94
C LEU A 5 22.15 -17.24 -10.99
N ILE A 6 22.46 -17.24 -9.68
CA ILE A 6 21.68 -16.69 -8.56
C ILE A 6 20.16 -16.75 -8.77
N LYS A 7 19.56 -17.91 -8.52
CA LYS A 7 18.13 -18.02 -8.18
C LYS A 7 17.96 -18.09 -6.67
N LEU A 8 18.31 -17.03 -5.96
CA LEU A 8 17.82 -16.84 -4.59
C LEU A 8 16.62 -15.90 -4.63
N LYS A 9 15.51 -16.39 -5.22
CA LYS A 9 14.19 -15.92 -4.85
C LYS A 9 13.93 -16.43 -3.44
N VAL A 10 14.37 -15.67 -2.43
CA VAL A 10 14.07 -15.94 -1.03
C VAL A 10 12.54 -15.93 -0.89
N LYS A 11 11.99 -17.02 -0.36
CA LYS A 11 10.54 -17.23 -0.25
C LYS A 11 9.94 -16.21 0.72
N LYS A 12 8.86 -15.56 0.28
CA LYS A 12 7.96 -14.76 1.13
C LYS A 12 7.53 -15.60 2.33
N ILE A 13 7.72 -15.06 3.54
CA ILE A 13 7.10 -15.59 4.76
C ILE A 13 5.80 -14.81 4.94
N ALA A 14 4.66 -15.43 4.65
CA ALA A 14 3.37 -14.76 4.77
C ALA A 14 2.85 -14.81 6.22
N ALA A 15 2.06 -13.82 6.61
CA ALA A 15 1.35 -13.81 7.89
C ALA A 15 -0.05 -14.39 7.72
N THR A 16 -0.57 -15.16 8.68
CA THR A 16 -1.83 -15.93 8.55
C THR A 16 -2.97 -15.44 9.45
N GLY A 17 -4.21 -15.59 8.98
CA GLY A 17 -5.43 -15.43 9.79
C GLY A 17 -5.54 -14.07 10.47
N ASN A 18 -5.78 -14.06 11.79
CA ASN A 18 -5.90 -12.82 12.58
C ASN A 18 -4.66 -11.92 12.48
N LEU A 19 -3.47 -12.50 12.27
CA LEU A 19 -2.25 -11.72 12.09
C LEU A 19 -2.23 -11.02 10.73
N ALA A 20 -2.70 -11.68 9.68
CA ALA A 20 -2.82 -11.07 8.34
C ALA A 20 -3.77 -9.87 8.35
N ASP A 21 -4.90 -9.98 9.04
CA ASP A 21 -5.85 -8.87 9.19
C ASP A 21 -5.29 -7.74 10.05
N PHE A 22 -4.55 -8.07 11.10
CA PHE A 22 -3.84 -7.08 11.91
C PHE A 22 -2.78 -6.32 11.11
N ILE A 23 -1.99 -7.02 10.30
CA ILE A 23 -0.95 -6.42 9.46
C ILE A 23 -1.57 -5.54 8.36
N GLU A 24 -2.67 -5.97 7.72
CA GLU A 24 -3.41 -5.11 6.77
C GLU A 24 -3.89 -3.83 7.47
N ALA A 25 -4.53 -3.95 8.63
CA ALA A 25 -5.03 -2.80 9.37
C ALA A 25 -3.90 -1.82 9.75
N LYS A 26 -2.74 -2.35 10.16
CA LYS A 26 -1.57 -1.53 10.52
C LYS A 26 -0.88 -0.91 9.32
N PHE A 27 -0.86 -1.59 8.17
CA PHE A 27 -0.40 -0.99 6.92
C PHE A 27 -1.29 0.17 6.47
N ILE A 28 -2.62 0.01 6.59
CA ILE A 28 -3.57 1.09 6.32
C ILE A 28 -3.34 2.27 7.29
N GLU A 29 -3.20 2.00 8.59
CA GLU A 29 -2.92 3.04 9.61
C GLU A 29 -1.62 3.79 9.32
N CYS A 30 -0.56 3.05 8.94
CA CYS A 30 0.72 3.59 8.48
C CYS A 30 0.53 4.60 7.33
N CYS A 31 -0.28 4.24 6.33
CA CYS A 31 -0.60 5.11 5.20
C CYS A 31 -1.46 6.32 5.62
N GLU A 32 -2.48 6.14 6.44
CA GLU A 32 -3.34 7.24 6.92
C GLU A 32 -2.58 8.28 7.74
N LYS A 33 -1.60 7.85 8.54
CA LYS A 33 -0.75 8.73 9.36
C LYS A 33 0.54 9.18 8.68
N LEU A 34 0.82 8.68 7.48
CA LEU A 34 2.07 8.91 6.76
C LEU A 34 3.31 8.57 7.62
N ASP A 35 3.25 7.44 8.32
CA ASP A 35 4.25 7.00 9.29
C ASP A 35 4.61 5.51 9.11
N ALA A 36 5.73 5.27 8.42
CA ALA A 36 6.23 3.93 8.12
C ALA A 36 6.65 3.14 9.38
N SER A 37 6.96 3.83 10.49
CA SER A 37 7.38 3.18 11.73
C SER A 37 6.27 2.34 12.38
N ILE A 38 5.01 2.58 12.02
CA ILE A 38 3.86 1.80 12.46
C ILE A 38 3.87 0.39 11.86
N PHE A 39 4.36 0.27 10.62
CA PHE A 39 4.34 -0.97 9.85
C PHE A 39 5.66 -1.74 9.95
N GLU A 40 6.80 -1.03 10.02
CA GLU A 40 8.15 -1.61 10.12
C GLU A 40 8.33 -2.76 11.13
N PRO A 41 7.82 -2.70 12.38
CA PRO A 41 8.02 -3.77 13.35
C PRO A 41 7.19 -5.02 13.07
N LEU A 42 6.23 -4.95 12.15
CA LEU A 42 5.31 -6.04 11.82
C LEU A 42 5.79 -6.93 10.68
N ILE A 43 6.89 -6.53 10.04
CA ILE A 43 7.45 -7.23 8.89
C ILE A 43 8.84 -7.79 9.22
N ALA A 44 9.07 -9.04 8.84
CA ALA A 44 10.35 -9.71 9.02
C ALA A 44 11.39 -9.20 8.00
N GLU A 45 12.68 -9.31 8.30
CA GLU A 45 13.75 -8.85 7.40
C GLU A 45 13.76 -9.61 6.07
N GLU A 46 13.34 -10.87 6.09
CA GLU A 46 13.28 -11.76 4.94
C GLU A 46 11.99 -11.63 4.12
N GLN A 47 11.05 -10.78 4.56
CA GLN A 47 9.83 -10.52 3.80
C GLN A 47 10.09 -9.59 2.62
N TYR A 48 9.40 -9.90 1.51
CA TYR A 48 9.46 -9.12 0.28
C TYR A 48 8.07 -8.63 -0.08
N PHE A 49 8.02 -7.36 -0.48
CA PHE A 49 6.82 -6.69 -0.97
C PHE A 49 7.17 -5.91 -2.23
N GLN A 50 6.34 -5.99 -3.27
CA GLN A 50 6.61 -5.34 -4.56
C GLN A 50 7.98 -5.74 -5.15
N GLU A 51 8.40 -6.99 -4.96
CA GLU A 51 9.76 -7.48 -5.33
C GLU A 51 10.92 -6.71 -4.68
N LEU A 52 10.65 -5.98 -3.59
CA LEU A 52 11.64 -5.27 -2.79
C LEU A 52 11.80 -5.99 -1.45
N ASP A 53 13.04 -6.06 -0.95
CA ASP A 53 13.29 -6.44 0.45
C ASP A 53 12.64 -5.44 1.41
N LYS A 54 12.49 -5.85 2.68
CA LYS A 54 11.91 -5.03 3.76
C LYS A 54 12.36 -3.56 3.72
N TYR A 55 13.66 -3.31 3.69
CA TYR A 55 14.20 -1.95 3.83
C TYR A 55 13.93 -1.10 2.60
N ARG A 56 14.07 -1.68 1.41
CA ARG A 56 13.75 -0.99 0.14
C ARG A 56 12.26 -0.70 0.01
N PHE A 57 11.40 -1.63 0.42
CA PHE A 57 9.96 -1.41 0.46
C PHE A 57 9.60 -0.28 1.43
N LEU A 58 10.08 -0.34 2.68
CA LEU A 58 9.85 0.71 3.67
C LEU A 58 10.38 2.07 3.22
N GLN A 59 11.55 2.12 2.57
CA GLN A 59 12.07 3.36 2.01
C GLN A 59 11.15 3.92 0.93
N SER A 60 10.63 3.07 0.02
CA SER A 60 9.70 3.53 -1.02
C SER A 60 8.39 4.10 -0.44
N VAL A 61 7.86 3.49 0.63
CA VAL A 61 6.69 3.97 1.37
C VAL A 61 7.01 5.31 2.04
N LYS A 62 8.18 5.41 2.68
CA LYS A 62 8.64 6.64 3.34
C LYS A 62 8.85 7.79 2.36
N ASP A 63 9.43 7.53 1.19
CA ASP A 63 9.64 8.54 0.15
C ASP A 63 8.31 9.13 -0.32
N GLU A 64 7.29 8.28 -0.49
CA GLU A 64 5.94 8.71 -0.84
C GLU A 64 5.30 9.55 0.27
N PHE A 65 5.48 9.15 1.53
CA PHE A 65 4.99 9.92 2.68
C PHE A 65 5.68 11.28 2.82
N ASP A 66 6.99 11.32 2.65
CA ASP A 66 7.78 12.55 2.74
C ASP A 66 7.42 13.50 1.58
N ARG A 67 7.18 12.97 0.37
CA ARG A 67 6.64 13.74 -0.77
C ARG A 67 5.32 14.43 -0.42
N LEU A 68 4.40 13.74 0.25
CA LEU A 68 3.12 14.33 0.66
C LEU A 68 3.26 15.36 1.79
N LYS A 69 4.14 15.11 2.76
CA LYS A 69 4.44 16.07 3.83
C LYS A 69 5.02 17.37 3.27
N LEU A 70 5.89 17.29 2.26
CA LEU A 70 6.41 18.46 1.53
C LEU A 70 5.30 19.27 0.83
N LEU A 71 4.22 18.62 0.42
CA LEU A 71 3.01 19.26 -0.14
C LEU A 71 2.03 19.74 0.95
N GLY A 72 2.39 19.64 2.22
CA GLY A 72 1.56 20.04 3.36
C GLY A 72 0.36 19.14 3.61
N ILE A 73 0.44 17.86 3.21
CA ILE A 73 -0.52 16.81 3.56
C ILE A 73 0.04 16.04 4.75
N LEU A 74 -0.66 16.08 5.88
CA LEU A 74 -0.20 15.49 7.15
C LEU A 74 -0.91 14.18 7.50
N LYS A 75 -1.99 13.88 6.80
CA LYS A 75 -2.78 12.65 6.93
C LYS A 75 -3.52 12.39 5.63
N THR A 76 -3.89 11.13 5.41
CA THR A 76 -4.78 10.74 4.32
C THR A 76 -5.99 10.01 4.87
N VAL A 77 -7.04 9.88 4.05
CA VAL A 77 -8.19 9.03 4.35
C VAL A 77 -8.21 7.86 3.38
N MET A 78 -8.38 6.65 3.90
CA MET A 78 -8.52 5.45 3.08
C MET A 78 -9.94 5.32 2.52
N ILE A 79 -10.05 5.02 1.23
CA ILE A 79 -11.28 4.65 0.54
C ILE A 79 -11.03 3.36 -0.26
N ASP A 80 -11.96 2.42 -0.20
CA ASP A 80 -11.90 1.22 -1.02
C ASP A 80 -12.08 1.55 -2.51
N GLY A 81 -11.20 0.98 -3.32
CA GLY A 81 -11.22 1.07 -4.76
C GLY A 81 -10.95 -0.28 -5.43
N LYS A 82 -10.72 -0.22 -6.74
CA LYS A 82 -10.35 -1.38 -7.55
C LYS A 82 -9.19 -1.03 -8.45
N CYS A 83 -8.31 -1.99 -8.71
CA CYS A 83 -7.29 -1.82 -9.74
C CYS A 83 -7.94 -1.89 -11.14
N ASN A 84 -7.59 -0.94 -12.01
CA ASN A 84 -7.96 -0.90 -13.44
C ASN A 84 -6.73 -1.15 -14.36
N GLY A 85 -5.64 -1.68 -13.80
CA GLY A 85 -4.39 -1.94 -14.50
C GLY A 85 -3.97 -3.40 -14.42
N CYS A 86 -2.81 -3.65 -13.82
CA CYS A 86 -2.15 -4.95 -13.77
C CYS A 86 -2.97 -6.06 -13.08
N HIS A 87 -3.78 -5.72 -12.07
CA HIS A 87 -4.64 -6.67 -11.36
C HIS A 87 -6.12 -6.25 -11.49
N LEU A 88 -6.59 -6.17 -12.74
CA LEU A 88 -7.92 -5.66 -13.07
C LEU A 88 -9.02 -6.24 -12.17
N GLY A 89 -9.77 -5.37 -11.49
CA GLY A 89 -10.87 -5.72 -10.60
C GLY A 89 -10.49 -6.06 -9.16
N HIS A 90 -9.21 -6.30 -8.86
CA HIS A 90 -8.75 -6.58 -7.50
C HIS A 90 -8.96 -5.39 -6.57
N LYS A 91 -9.24 -5.67 -5.30
CA LYS A 91 -9.41 -4.65 -4.26
C LYS A 91 -8.14 -3.81 -4.17
N ALA A 92 -8.30 -2.49 -4.23
CA ALA A 92 -7.24 -1.53 -3.95
C ALA A 92 -7.66 -0.66 -2.77
N VAL A 93 -6.71 -0.31 -1.90
CA VAL A 93 -6.89 0.72 -0.87
C VAL A 93 -6.33 2.02 -1.40
N GLN A 94 -7.11 3.09 -1.36
CA GLN A 94 -6.79 4.36 -1.99
C GLN A 94 -6.70 5.45 -0.93
N PHE A 95 -5.65 6.27 -0.97
CA PHE A 95 -5.37 7.23 0.08
C PHE A 95 -5.50 8.66 -0.43
N TYR A 96 -6.49 9.39 0.08
CA TYR A 96 -6.84 10.73 -0.37
C TYR A 96 -6.30 11.79 0.59
N GLY A 97 -5.68 12.82 0.02
CA GLY A 97 -5.27 14.04 0.72
C GLY A 97 -6.32 15.13 0.54
N LYS A 98 -5.94 16.25 -0.06
CA LYS A 98 -6.83 17.42 -0.25
C LYS A 98 -7.63 17.39 -1.55
N ARG A 99 -7.32 16.44 -2.44
CA ARG A 99 -7.81 16.40 -3.83
C ARG A 99 -8.82 15.27 -4.02
N PRO A 100 -9.71 15.39 -5.04
CA PRO A 100 -10.67 14.34 -5.36
C PRO A 100 -10.08 13.17 -6.16
N ILE A 101 -8.76 12.99 -6.09
CA ILE A 101 -7.98 11.95 -6.74
C ILE A 101 -7.04 11.43 -5.65
N PRO A 102 -6.85 10.10 -5.52
CA PRO A 102 -5.98 9.57 -4.49
C PRO A 102 -4.56 10.08 -4.71
N GLU A 103 -3.86 10.35 -3.61
CA GLU A 103 -2.46 10.72 -3.64
C GLU A 103 -1.58 9.52 -4.00
N PHE A 104 -1.98 8.34 -3.50
CA PHE A 104 -1.41 7.04 -3.84
C PHE A 104 -2.43 5.93 -3.51
N SER A 105 -2.17 4.72 -4.01
CA SER A 105 -3.00 3.53 -3.75
C SER A 105 -2.14 2.28 -3.68
N TYR A 106 -2.60 1.26 -2.96
CA TYR A 106 -1.95 -0.05 -2.86
C TYR A 106 -2.95 -1.17 -3.13
N ILE A 107 -2.45 -2.31 -3.60
CA ILE A 107 -3.15 -3.60 -3.51
C ILE A 107 -2.51 -4.38 -2.39
N ILE A 108 -3.33 -4.89 -1.47
CA ILE A 108 -2.92 -5.82 -0.41
C ILE A 108 -3.39 -7.19 -0.88
N HIS A 109 -2.47 -7.97 -1.45
CA HIS A 109 -2.78 -9.27 -2.01
C HIS A 109 -2.86 -10.30 -0.88
N LYS A 110 -4.06 -10.86 -0.71
CA LYS A 110 -4.32 -11.94 0.25
C LYS A 110 -4.75 -13.20 -0.48
N GLU A 111 -4.06 -14.30 -0.21
CA GLU A 111 -4.47 -15.65 -0.62
C GLU A 111 -4.57 -16.54 0.62
N ASN A 112 -5.63 -17.34 0.72
CA ASN A 112 -5.85 -18.29 1.83
C ASN A 112 -5.76 -17.67 3.24
N GLY A 113 -6.10 -16.39 3.38
CA GLY A 113 -6.02 -15.67 4.65
C GLY A 113 -4.59 -15.25 5.02
N GLU A 114 -3.67 -15.26 4.05
CA GLU A 114 -2.29 -14.83 4.21
C GLU A 114 -1.99 -13.60 3.38
N ILE A 115 -1.22 -12.63 3.91
CA ILE A 115 -0.70 -11.53 3.08
C ILE A 115 0.47 -12.05 2.27
N GLU A 116 0.28 -12.15 0.96
CA GLU A 116 1.33 -12.54 0.03
C GLU A 116 2.12 -11.36 -0.49
N ASP A 117 1.48 -10.20 -0.68
CA ASP A 117 2.15 -9.03 -1.23
C ASP A 117 1.41 -7.74 -0.89
N ILE A 118 2.15 -6.64 -0.91
CA ILE A 118 1.64 -5.28 -0.83
C ILE A 118 2.41 -4.49 -1.88
N PHE A 119 1.69 -3.94 -2.85
CA PHE A 119 2.34 -3.23 -3.94
C PHE A 119 1.51 -2.04 -4.43
N MET A 120 2.21 -1.03 -4.91
CA MET A 120 1.62 0.23 -5.34
C MET A 120 0.74 0.04 -6.58
N CYS A 121 -0.43 0.66 -6.57
CA CYS A 121 -1.42 0.62 -7.64
C CYS A 121 -1.52 1.96 -8.36
N ASN A 122 -0.85 2.09 -9.50
CA ASN A 122 -0.83 3.34 -10.28
C ASN A 122 -2.09 3.58 -11.12
N LEU A 123 -2.95 2.57 -11.27
CA LEU A 123 -4.17 2.63 -12.08
C LEU A 123 -5.39 2.18 -11.26
N SER A 124 -5.49 2.58 -10.00
CA SER A 124 -6.72 2.38 -9.23
C SER A 124 -7.88 3.21 -9.81
N ASN A 125 -9.12 2.75 -9.69
CA ASN A 125 -10.29 3.38 -10.30
C ASN A 125 -10.54 4.83 -9.85
N GLY A 126 -10.11 5.20 -8.64
CA GLY A 126 -10.16 6.59 -8.16
C GLY A 126 -9.12 7.53 -8.82
N MET A 127 -8.14 7.00 -9.56
CA MET A 127 -7.29 7.81 -10.43
C MET A 127 -8.07 8.38 -11.62
N GLN A 128 -9.23 7.83 -11.93
CA GLN A 128 -10.21 8.45 -12.81
C GLN A 128 -10.99 9.45 -11.97
N VAL A 129 -11.14 10.71 -12.44
CA VAL A 129 -11.79 11.80 -11.69
C VAL A 129 -13.08 11.32 -11.04
N VAL A 130 -13.06 11.22 -9.71
CA VAL A 130 -14.23 10.77 -8.94
C VAL A 130 -15.14 11.98 -8.75
N GLU A 131 -16.45 11.83 -9.00
CA GLU A 131 -17.43 12.89 -8.76
C GLU A 131 -17.31 13.41 -7.31
N MET A 132 -17.19 14.74 -7.16
CA MET A 132 -17.00 15.42 -5.87
C MET A 132 -18.00 15.01 -4.79
N GLY A 133 -19.22 14.63 -5.17
CA GLY A 133 -20.27 14.15 -4.26
C GLY A 133 -19.91 12.90 -3.45
N LYS A 134 -18.98 12.05 -3.92
CA LYS A 134 -18.53 10.87 -3.16
C LYS A 134 -17.58 11.22 -2.01
N LEU A 135 -16.83 12.32 -2.13
CA LEU A 135 -15.80 12.71 -1.15
C LEU A 135 -16.36 13.53 0.01
N LEU A 136 -17.50 14.20 -0.20
CA LEU A 136 -18.26 14.87 0.86
C LEU A 136 -18.71 13.89 1.96
N LYS A 137 -18.89 12.60 1.63
CA LYS A 137 -19.20 11.55 2.62
C LYS A 137 -18.03 11.21 3.55
N TYR A 138 -16.81 11.57 3.16
CA TYR A 138 -15.58 11.27 3.90
C TYR A 138 -14.93 12.50 4.54
N ASN A 139 -15.63 13.65 4.58
CA ASN A 139 -15.13 14.93 5.17
C ASN A 139 -13.73 15.34 4.66
N LEU A 140 -13.40 15.02 3.41
CA LEU A 140 -12.12 15.37 2.80
C LEU A 140 -12.01 16.83 2.35
N ILE A 141 -13.10 17.59 2.52
CA ILE A 141 -13.24 18.98 2.07
C ILE A 141 -14.12 19.69 3.11
N GLY A 142 -13.46 20.35 4.05
CA GLY A 142 -14.04 21.15 5.13
C GLY A 142 -12.96 22.00 5.75
#